data_AF-A0AAD6FA04-F1
#
_entry.id   AF-A0AAD6FA04-F1
#
_cell.length_a   1.000
_cell.length_b   1.000
_cell.length_c   1.000
_cell.angle_alpha   90.00
_cell.angle_beta   90.00
_cell.angle_gamma   90.00
#
_symmetry.space_group_name_H-M   'P 1'
#
loop_
_entity.id
_entity.type
_entity.pdbx_description
1 polymer ?
#
loop_
_entity_poly.entity_id
_entity_poly.type
_entity_poly.pdbx_seq_one_letter_code
_entity_poly.pdbx_strand_id
1 'polypeptide(L)'
;MASNNTLRSYSIIPCFIFVELVIMSGTVLLAYYMECTDLFSVHMQGFFCNDAELMKPYPGTEESSFIPPLILYCVVAAAPTAVIFVGEVSMYVMKSTREALLAQEKTIVTGDCCYLNPLVRRIVRFVEFTLVEHEYIFYIHDGSNTLRDNFTITANQTEIRKHSLPCTAHIYVTPVDDETPVVTTNKGLKVWEGSVTEITTDDLSAEDSDTPESEQLEFVVTPPSNGHLALKSAPSRHILNFTQNHIQTGQLMFVHSGALSGGFHFQVNDGVNVAPRQIFSTAAHSLVLTLKRNHPLQVSPGSVTQVSELELQAVTNDIRDTRRSHSVVFAVTALPKLGSLVRRMPDNSTQNISTFTQSMVNEGVILYDQNKPQPVGWSAGDSFSFTVSSPPALLPPHTFTISISQQPNKHPESLYNTRLLNNAGAVVAEGGRVKIDRSKLDASNLLWKVPEPQRKENQILYRLTSLPRHGALSIKGHNLTRNHPYFSQVTLNKFGITYVHDNSETTSDSFTLRAWERAAVTETFNITVTSVNDQPPAIMSTAPSVKVVVGERVTIGPEDLQ
;
A
#
# COMPACT_ATOMS: atom_id res chain seq x y z
N MET A 1 -90.87 -53.96 6.50
CA MET A 1 -90.60 -52.55 6.85
C MET A 1 -89.19 -52.51 7.42
N ALA A 2 -88.19 -52.19 6.59
CA ALA A 2 -87.58 -50.85 6.48
C ALA A 2 -86.85 -50.49 7.79
N SER A 3 -85.55 -50.16 7.84
CA SER A 3 -84.80 -49.31 6.92
C SER A 3 -83.28 -49.48 7.08
N ASN A 4 -82.61 -49.37 5.94
CA ASN A 4 -81.22 -49.04 5.67
C ASN A 4 -80.47 -48.22 6.73
N ASN A 5 -79.16 -48.50 6.88
CA ASN A 5 -78.12 -47.49 6.76
C ASN A 5 -76.72 -48.12 6.67
N THR A 6 -76.21 -48.30 5.44
CA THR A 6 -74.78 -48.13 5.14
C THR A 6 -74.66 -47.56 3.72
N LEU A 7 -74.50 -46.24 3.66
CA LEU A 7 -74.15 -45.50 2.45
C LEU A 7 -72.85 -46.04 1.88
N ARG A 8 -72.93 -46.47 0.62
CA ARG A 8 -71.84 -46.91 -0.25
C ARG A 8 -71.13 -45.65 -0.74
N SER A 9 -69.87 -45.46 -0.34
CA SER A 9 -69.01 -44.41 -0.88
C SER A 9 -68.55 -44.82 -2.29
N TYR A 10 -69.38 -44.52 -3.29
CA TYR A 10 -69.03 -44.58 -4.71
C TYR A 10 -68.43 -43.24 -5.13
N SER A 11 -67.16 -42.96 -4.80
CA SER A 11 -66.44 -41.81 -5.38
C SER A 11 -64.94 -41.83 -5.09
N ILE A 12 -64.21 -42.86 -5.52
CA ILE A 12 -62.72 -42.82 -5.54
C ILE A 12 -62.15 -43.19 -6.92
N ILE A 13 -62.89 -43.96 -7.71
CA ILE A 13 -62.45 -44.40 -9.06
C ILE A 13 -62.30 -43.23 -10.06
N PRO A 14 -63.14 -42.18 -10.07
CA PRO A 14 -62.96 -41.08 -11.02
C PRO A 14 -61.74 -40.20 -10.69
N CYS A 15 -61.33 -40.12 -9.42
CA CYS A 15 -60.24 -39.24 -8.98
C CYS A 15 -58.87 -39.85 -9.31
N PHE A 16 -58.72 -41.17 -9.18
CA PHE A 16 -57.51 -41.88 -9.60
C PHE A 16 -57.28 -41.79 -11.11
N ILE A 17 -58.34 -42.00 -11.91
CA ILE A 17 -58.23 -42.03 -13.37
C ILE A 17 -57.93 -40.64 -13.96
N PHE A 18 -58.57 -39.57 -13.46
CA PHE A 18 -58.36 -38.24 -14.05
C PHE A 18 -57.13 -37.49 -13.54
N VAL A 19 -56.64 -37.79 -12.34
CA VAL A 19 -55.49 -37.06 -11.76
C VAL A 19 -54.18 -37.78 -12.04
N GLU A 20 -54.11 -39.11 -11.86
CA GLU A 20 -52.84 -39.84 -12.08
C GLU A 20 -52.50 -39.98 -13.56
N LEU A 21 -53.46 -40.15 -14.48
CA LEU A 21 -53.16 -40.20 -15.92
C LEU A 21 -52.65 -38.86 -16.44
N VAL A 22 -53.19 -37.74 -15.94
CA VAL A 22 -52.73 -36.41 -16.33
C VAL A 22 -51.33 -36.14 -15.77
N ILE A 23 -51.07 -36.50 -14.50
CA ILE A 23 -49.74 -36.39 -13.91
C ILE A 23 -48.74 -37.30 -14.63
N MET A 24 -49.10 -38.55 -14.95
CA MET A 24 -48.26 -39.49 -15.72
C MET A 24 -47.96 -38.94 -17.11
N SER A 25 -48.97 -38.40 -17.81
CA SER A 25 -48.77 -37.78 -19.13
C SER A 25 -47.89 -36.54 -19.04
N GLY A 26 -48.05 -35.72 -17.99
CA GLY A 26 -47.22 -34.55 -17.72
C GLY A 26 -45.78 -34.91 -17.37
N THR A 27 -45.55 -35.98 -16.61
CA THR A 27 -44.21 -36.48 -16.29
C THR A 27 -43.51 -37.06 -17.51
N VAL A 28 -44.23 -37.75 -18.39
CA VAL A 28 -43.68 -38.26 -19.66
C VAL A 28 -43.36 -37.12 -20.61
N LEU A 29 -44.21 -36.09 -20.68
CA LEU A 29 -43.96 -34.91 -21.49
C LEU A 29 -42.78 -34.07 -20.97
N LEU A 30 -42.65 -33.96 -19.64
CA LEU A 30 -41.52 -33.26 -19.01
C LEU A 30 -40.21 -34.04 -19.16
N ALA A 31 -40.24 -35.37 -19.07
CA ALA A 31 -39.09 -36.23 -19.36
C ALA A 31 -38.67 -36.12 -20.83
N TYR A 32 -39.63 -36.13 -21.76
CA TYR A 32 -39.38 -35.93 -23.19
C TYR A 32 -38.83 -34.52 -23.48
N TYR A 33 -39.35 -33.49 -22.83
CA TYR A 33 -38.84 -32.12 -22.94
C TYR A 33 -37.40 -32.00 -22.41
N MET A 34 -37.08 -32.63 -21.27
CA MET A 34 -35.72 -32.68 -20.73
C MET A 34 -34.75 -33.44 -21.63
N GLU A 35 -35.20 -34.51 -22.30
CA GLU A 35 -34.41 -35.32 -23.23
C GLU A 35 -34.22 -34.63 -24.60
N CYS A 36 -35.16 -33.78 -25.04
CA CYS A 36 -35.07 -33.03 -26.31
C CYS A 36 -34.38 -31.65 -26.19
N THR A 37 -34.20 -31.09 -24.98
CA THR A 37 -33.63 -29.75 -24.81
C THR A 37 -32.14 -29.73 -24.46
N ASP A 38 -31.46 -30.89 -24.44
CA ASP A 38 -30.02 -31.01 -24.13
C ASP A 38 -29.59 -30.19 -22.89
N LEU A 39 -30.48 -30.04 -21.91
CA LEU A 39 -30.22 -29.16 -20.76
C LEU A 39 -29.14 -29.74 -19.82
N PHE A 40 -28.77 -31.01 -20.02
CA PHE A 40 -27.67 -31.69 -19.34
C PHE A 40 -26.89 -32.52 -20.37
N SER A 41 -25.66 -32.11 -20.69
CA SER A 41 -24.69 -33.00 -21.32
C SER A 41 -24.33 -34.10 -20.32
N VAL A 42 -24.93 -35.27 -20.47
CA VAL A 42 -24.52 -36.45 -19.68
C VAL A 42 -23.18 -36.90 -20.23
N HIS A 43 -22.09 -36.62 -19.50
CA HIS A 43 -20.78 -37.21 -19.80
C HIS A 43 -20.91 -38.73 -19.71
N MET A 44 -20.85 -39.41 -20.86
CA MET A 44 -20.94 -40.86 -20.94
C MET A 44 -19.54 -41.42 -21.16
N GLN A 45 -18.97 -42.03 -20.13
CA GLN A 45 -17.77 -42.86 -20.23
C GLN A 45 -18.17 -44.34 -20.07
N GLY A 46 -17.85 -45.20 -21.03
CA GLY A 46 -18.05 -46.65 -20.84
C GLY A 46 -18.26 -47.49 -22.09
N PHE A 47 -18.58 -48.76 -21.85
CA PHE A 47 -18.83 -49.77 -22.88
C PHE A 47 -20.31 -49.94 -23.14
N PHE A 48 -20.67 -49.92 -24.43
CA PHE A 48 -22.04 -50.15 -24.87
C PHE A 48 -22.11 -51.46 -25.67
N CYS A 49 -23.18 -52.21 -25.44
CA CYS A 49 -23.52 -53.38 -26.23
C CYS A 49 -24.70 -53.03 -27.12
N ASN A 50 -24.53 -53.13 -28.44
CA ASN A 50 -25.63 -52.92 -29.37
C ASN A 50 -26.48 -54.19 -29.44
N ASP A 51 -27.67 -54.16 -28.87
CA ASP A 51 -28.64 -55.25 -29.01
C ASP A 51 -29.50 -54.99 -30.25
N ALA A 52 -29.21 -55.71 -31.33
CA ALA A 52 -29.90 -55.54 -32.60
C ALA A 52 -31.41 -55.83 -32.52
N GLU A 53 -31.87 -56.58 -31.50
CA GLU A 53 -33.31 -56.83 -31.26
C GLU A 53 -34.02 -55.68 -30.52
N LEU A 54 -33.26 -54.74 -29.94
CA LEU A 54 -33.77 -53.57 -29.22
C LEU A 54 -33.48 -52.27 -29.99
N MET A 55 -33.65 -52.30 -31.32
CA MET A 55 -33.90 -51.08 -32.10
C MET A 55 -35.10 -50.34 -31.47
N LYS A 56 -34.81 -49.33 -30.65
CA LYS A 56 -35.82 -48.33 -30.30
C LYS A 56 -36.34 -47.76 -31.63
N PRO A 57 -37.65 -47.73 -31.89
CA PRO A 57 -38.19 -47.01 -33.03
C PRO A 57 -38.20 -45.52 -32.67
N TYR A 58 -37.03 -44.88 -32.63
CA TYR A 58 -36.98 -43.43 -32.60
C TYR A 58 -36.83 -42.92 -34.03
N PRO A 59 -37.82 -42.17 -34.54
CA PRO A 59 -37.61 -41.42 -35.75
C PRO A 59 -36.60 -40.31 -35.42
N GLY A 60 -35.43 -40.34 -36.08
CA GLY A 60 -34.52 -39.21 -36.06
C GLY A 60 -35.20 -37.96 -36.65
N THR A 61 -34.61 -36.80 -36.40
CA THR A 61 -35.02 -35.50 -36.94
C THR A 61 -34.75 -35.33 -38.44
N GLU A 62 -34.73 -36.42 -39.20
CA GLU A 62 -34.60 -36.37 -40.65
C GLU A 62 -35.99 -36.37 -41.30
N GLU A 63 -36.18 -35.51 -42.31
CA GLU A 63 -37.43 -35.25 -43.03
C GLU A 63 -38.02 -36.45 -43.81
N SER A 64 -37.65 -37.69 -43.48
CA SER A 64 -38.07 -38.90 -44.20
C SER A 64 -38.81 -39.96 -43.35
N SER A 65 -39.20 -39.66 -42.10
CA SER A 65 -39.96 -40.62 -41.28
C SER A 65 -41.48 -40.59 -41.59
N PHE A 66 -42.03 -41.77 -41.88
CA PHE A 66 -43.36 -41.98 -42.49
C PHE A 66 -44.57 -41.84 -41.54
N ILE A 67 -44.41 -41.33 -40.31
CA ILE A 67 -45.51 -41.27 -39.32
C ILE A 67 -45.48 -39.93 -38.54
N PRO A 68 -46.48 -39.04 -38.73
CA PRO A 68 -46.57 -37.79 -37.99
C PRO A 68 -46.82 -37.98 -36.48
N PRO A 69 -46.32 -37.07 -35.61
CA PRO A 69 -46.51 -37.13 -34.15
C PRO A 69 -47.97 -37.28 -33.70
N LEU A 70 -48.92 -36.79 -34.50
CA LEU A 70 -50.35 -36.90 -34.25
C LEU A 70 -50.85 -38.36 -34.22
N ILE A 71 -50.24 -39.25 -35.01
CA ILE A 71 -50.60 -40.68 -35.05
C ILE A 71 -50.04 -41.40 -33.81
N LEU A 72 -48.85 -40.99 -33.34
CA LEU A 72 -48.26 -41.52 -32.11
C LEU A 72 -49.13 -41.16 -30.88
N TYR A 73 -49.66 -39.93 -30.85
CA TYR A 73 -50.63 -39.50 -29.83
C TYR A 73 -51.91 -40.35 -29.83
N CYS A 74 -52.44 -40.71 -31.00
CA CYS A 74 -53.63 -41.56 -31.12
C CYS A 74 -53.38 -43.01 -30.67
N VAL A 75 -52.20 -43.56 -30.97
CA VAL A 75 -51.84 -44.94 -30.60
C VAL A 75 -51.58 -45.07 -29.10
N VAL A 76 -50.91 -44.09 -28.48
CA VAL A 76 -50.62 -44.09 -27.03
C VAL A 76 -51.89 -43.85 -26.20
N ALA A 77 -52.87 -43.09 -26.69
CA ALA A 77 -54.16 -42.93 -26.03
C ALA A 77 -55.09 -44.15 -26.18
N ALA A 78 -55.01 -44.87 -27.31
CA ALA A 78 -55.83 -46.06 -27.57
C ALA A 78 -55.27 -47.34 -26.91
N ALA A 79 -53.94 -47.43 -26.73
CA ALA A 79 -53.27 -48.62 -26.23
C ALA A 79 -53.72 -49.06 -24.82
N PRO A 80 -53.93 -48.20 -23.81
CA PRO A 80 -54.42 -48.63 -22.50
C PRO A 80 -55.81 -49.26 -22.57
N THR A 81 -56.69 -48.67 -23.38
CA THR A 81 -58.07 -49.13 -23.58
C THR A 81 -58.13 -50.48 -24.31
N ALA A 82 -57.24 -50.67 -25.31
CA ALA A 82 -57.10 -51.93 -26.03
C ALA A 82 -56.41 -53.02 -25.19
N VAL A 83 -55.39 -52.68 -24.39
CA VAL A 83 -54.69 -53.61 -23.49
C VAL A 83 -55.59 -54.11 -22.36
N ILE A 84 -56.54 -53.30 -21.88
CA ILE A 84 -57.54 -53.75 -20.90
C ILE A 84 -58.56 -54.71 -21.56
N PHE A 85 -59.04 -54.38 -22.77
CA PHE A 85 -59.99 -55.24 -23.49
C PHE A 85 -59.36 -56.57 -23.91
N VAL A 86 -58.11 -56.55 -24.39
CA VAL A 86 -57.33 -57.75 -24.71
C VAL A 86 -56.91 -58.48 -23.43
N GLY A 87 -56.53 -57.78 -22.36
CA GLY A 87 -56.16 -58.38 -21.08
C GLY A 87 -57.31 -59.17 -20.42
N GLU A 88 -58.53 -58.67 -20.48
CA GLU A 88 -59.72 -59.40 -19.98
C GLU A 88 -60.09 -60.59 -20.88
N VAL A 89 -59.90 -60.49 -22.20
CA VAL A 89 -60.13 -61.60 -23.15
C VAL A 89 -59.00 -62.65 -23.09
N SER A 90 -57.75 -62.25 -22.85
CA SER A 90 -56.58 -63.11 -22.73
C SER A 90 -56.51 -63.83 -21.38
N MET A 91 -56.99 -63.21 -20.28
CA MET A 91 -57.20 -63.92 -18.99
C MET A 91 -58.27 -65.02 -19.08
N TYR A 92 -59.23 -64.89 -20.00
CA TYR A 92 -60.24 -65.91 -20.28
C TYR A 92 -59.68 -67.09 -21.12
N VAL A 93 -58.60 -66.88 -21.88
CA VAL A 93 -58.02 -67.88 -22.80
C VAL A 93 -56.69 -68.49 -22.28
N MET A 94 -55.92 -67.78 -21.44
CA MET A 94 -54.62 -68.26 -20.90
C MET A 94 -54.71 -69.01 -19.56
N LYS A 95 -55.88 -69.58 -19.22
CA LYS A 95 -55.98 -70.64 -18.19
C LYS A 95 -55.70 -72.05 -18.76
N SER A 96 -55.45 -72.18 -20.07
CA SER A 96 -55.38 -73.50 -20.73
C SER A 96 -54.00 -73.95 -21.23
N THR A 97 -52.94 -73.14 -21.17
CA THR A 97 -51.64 -73.55 -21.76
C THR A 97 -50.48 -72.74 -21.19
N ARG A 98 -49.98 -73.14 -20.02
CA ARG A 98 -48.71 -72.63 -19.47
C ARG A 98 -47.97 -73.73 -18.70
N GLU A 99 -47.61 -74.81 -19.39
CA GLU A 99 -46.66 -75.81 -18.87
C GLU A 99 -45.63 -76.33 -19.90
N ALA A 100 -45.51 -75.71 -21.08
CA ALA A 100 -44.44 -76.10 -22.00
C ALA A 100 -43.93 -74.85 -22.72
N LEU A 101 -42.77 -74.36 -22.30
CA LEU A 101 -41.75 -73.63 -23.08
C LEU A 101 -40.91 -72.73 -22.17
N LEU A 102 -40.05 -73.33 -21.34
CA LEU A 102 -38.84 -72.68 -20.82
C LEU A 102 -37.71 -73.71 -20.76
N ALA A 103 -37.00 -73.87 -21.88
CA ALA A 103 -35.65 -74.43 -21.91
C ALA A 103 -34.96 -73.97 -23.20
N GLN A 104 -34.17 -72.89 -23.13
CA GLN A 104 -33.01 -72.74 -23.99
C GLN A 104 -31.95 -71.83 -23.35
N GLU A 105 -30.71 -72.30 -23.39
CA GLU A 105 -29.48 -71.82 -22.75
C GLU A 105 -28.91 -70.53 -23.34
N LYS A 106 -28.03 -69.87 -22.57
CA LYS A 106 -26.91 -69.04 -23.05
C LYS A 106 -25.88 -68.79 -21.94
N THR A 107 -24.60 -68.81 -22.33
CA THR A 107 -23.43 -68.49 -21.49
C THR A 107 -23.30 -66.97 -21.35
N ILE A 108 -22.93 -66.51 -20.16
CA ILE A 108 -23.13 -65.13 -19.72
C ILE A 108 -21.81 -64.55 -19.20
N VAL A 109 -21.39 -63.41 -19.73
CA VAL A 109 -20.25 -62.61 -19.24
C VAL A 109 -20.82 -61.40 -18.48
N THR A 110 -20.32 -61.14 -17.28
CA THR A 110 -20.75 -60.02 -16.42
C THR A 110 -19.59 -59.04 -16.24
N GLY A 111 -19.84 -57.76 -16.53
CA GLY A 111 -18.94 -56.66 -16.20
C GLY A 111 -19.49 -55.83 -15.04
N ASP A 112 -18.68 -55.61 -14.01
CA ASP A 112 -18.96 -54.64 -12.95
C ASP A 112 -18.18 -53.36 -13.24
N CYS A 113 -18.85 -52.31 -13.73
CA CYS A 113 -18.27 -50.96 -13.82
C CYS A 113 -19.30 -49.90 -13.37
N CYS A 114 -19.09 -49.43 -12.15
CA CYS A 114 -19.25 -48.08 -11.57
C CYS A 114 -20.58 -47.27 -11.63
N TYR A 115 -20.96 -46.81 -10.43
CA TYR A 115 -21.94 -45.78 -10.01
C TYR A 115 -23.05 -45.31 -10.96
N LEU A 116 -24.22 -45.93 -10.83
CA LEU A 116 -25.52 -45.43 -11.32
C LEU A 116 -26.48 -45.21 -10.13
N ASN A 117 -27.37 -44.22 -10.30
CA ASN A 117 -28.47 -43.81 -9.42
C ASN A 117 -29.11 -44.99 -8.64
N PRO A 118 -29.36 -44.88 -7.31
CA PRO A 118 -29.82 -45.98 -6.46
C PRO A 118 -31.11 -46.70 -6.89
N LEU A 119 -31.87 -46.15 -7.86
CA LEU A 119 -33.06 -46.79 -8.43
C LEU A 119 -32.79 -47.79 -9.58
N VAL A 120 -31.58 -47.82 -10.15
CA VAL A 120 -31.24 -48.71 -11.30
C VAL A 120 -30.38 -49.92 -10.87
N ARG A 121 -30.15 -50.11 -9.58
CA ARG A 121 -29.30 -51.16 -8.99
C ARG A 121 -29.81 -52.61 -9.18
N ARG A 122 -30.77 -52.86 -10.07
CA ARG A 122 -31.42 -54.17 -10.27
C ARG A 122 -31.43 -54.72 -11.69
N ILE A 123 -30.58 -54.22 -12.59
CA ILE A 123 -30.39 -54.88 -13.89
C ILE A 123 -28.88 -55.02 -14.15
N VAL A 124 -28.33 -56.12 -13.65
CA VAL A 124 -27.04 -56.66 -14.12
C VAL A 124 -27.26 -57.06 -15.57
N ARG A 125 -26.61 -56.39 -16.53
CA ARG A 125 -26.66 -56.79 -17.95
C ARG A 125 -25.62 -57.87 -18.21
N PHE A 126 -26.11 -58.97 -18.75
CA PHE A 126 -25.37 -60.14 -19.17
C PHE A 126 -24.93 -59.96 -20.63
N VAL A 127 -23.65 -60.11 -20.93
CA VAL A 127 -23.10 -60.04 -22.30
C VAL A 127 -22.78 -61.46 -22.77
N GLU A 128 -23.38 -61.87 -23.87
CA GLU A 128 -23.11 -63.17 -24.50
C GLU A 128 -21.81 -63.13 -25.31
N PHE A 129 -21.03 -64.22 -25.32
CA PHE A 129 -19.73 -64.28 -26.05
C PHE A 129 -19.88 -64.00 -27.56
N THR A 130 -21.02 -64.35 -28.15
CA THR A 130 -21.34 -64.11 -29.56
C THR A 130 -21.34 -62.63 -29.94
N LEU A 131 -21.63 -61.72 -29.00
CA LEU A 131 -21.61 -60.27 -29.23
C LEU A 131 -20.17 -59.73 -29.39
N VAL A 132 -19.19 -60.42 -28.80
CA VAL A 132 -17.76 -60.12 -28.97
C VAL A 132 -17.30 -60.51 -30.37
N GLU A 133 -17.70 -61.70 -30.85
CA GLU A 133 -17.30 -62.21 -32.18
C GLU A 133 -17.85 -61.37 -33.34
N HIS A 134 -18.97 -60.68 -33.13
CA HIS A 134 -19.61 -59.82 -34.13
C HIS A 134 -19.29 -58.32 -33.96
N GLU A 135 -18.27 -57.97 -33.15
CA GLU A 135 -17.82 -56.58 -32.93
C GLU A 135 -18.91 -55.61 -32.41
N TYR A 136 -19.90 -56.11 -31.65
CA TYR A 136 -20.99 -55.28 -31.12
C TYR A 136 -20.68 -54.54 -29.81
N ILE A 137 -19.43 -54.65 -29.34
CA ILE A 137 -18.94 -53.99 -28.13
C ILE A 137 -17.92 -52.93 -28.54
N PHE A 138 -18.23 -51.67 -28.22
CA PHE A 138 -17.34 -50.54 -28.48
C PHE A 138 -17.16 -49.69 -27.21
N TYR A 139 -16.01 -49.03 -27.15
CA TYR A 139 -15.65 -48.08 -26.12
C TYR A 139 -15.95 -46.66 -26.60
N ILE A 140 -16.57 -45.84 -25.76
CA ILE A 140 -16.73 -44.40 -25.99
C ILE A 140 -15.99 -43.65 -24.88
N HIS A 141 -15.04 -42.81 -25.28
CA HIS A 141 -14.37 -41.86 -24.38
C HIS A 141 -15.29 -40.67 -24.13
N ASP A 142 -15.27 -40.12 -22.92
CA ASP A 142 -16.15 -39.04 -22.47
C ASP A 142 -15.70 -37.63 -22.88
N GLY A 143 -14.66 -37.53 -23.73
CA GLY A 143 -14.03 -36.26 -24.12
C GLY A 143 -13.14 -35.62 -23.06
N SER A 144 -12.87 -36.28 -21.92
CA SER A 144 -11.92 -35.75 -20.93
C SER A 144 -10.46 -35.99 -21.31
N ASN A 145 -9.52 -35.31 -20.64
CA ASN A 145 -8.07 -35.50 -20.87
C ASN A 145 -7.49 -36.75 -20.18
N THR A 146 -8.30 -37.79 -19.92
CA THR A 146 -7.82 -39.02 -19.29
C THR A 146 -7.09 -39.93 -20.28
N LEU A 147 -5.79 -40.13 -20.06
CA LEU A 147 -4.95 -40.97 -20.92
C LEU A 147 -5.10 -42.48 -20.68
N ARG A 148 -5.75 -42.86 -19.59
CA ARG A 148 -5.86 -44.25 -19.13
C ARG A 148 -7.22 -44.53 -18.55
N ASP A 149 -7.82 -45.61 -19.01
CA ASP A 149 -9.04 -46.16 -18.47
C ASP A 149 -8.88 -47.69 -18.31
N ASN A 150 -9.66 -48.31 -17.44
CA ASN A 150 -9.61 -49.75 -17.25
C ASN A 150 -10.96 -50.33 -16.86
N PHE A 151 -11.16 -51.59 -17.20
CA PHE A 151 -12.33 -52.35 -16.80
C PHE A 151 -11.96 -53.80 -16.55
N THR A 152 -12.72 -54.45 -15.66
CA THR A 152 -12.48 -55.84 -15.27
C THR A 152 -13.52 -56.76 -15.89
N ILE A 153 -13.03 -57.79 -16.58
CA ILE A 153 -13.82 -58.83 -17.22
C ILE A 153 -13.74 -60.09 -16.37
N THR A 154 -14.89 -60.71 -16.11
CA THR A 154 -14.96 -62.04 -15.50
C THR A 154 -15.81 -62.94 -16.38
N ALA A 155 -15.24 -64.07 -16.80
CA ALA A 155 -15.98 -65.09 -17.55
C ALA A 155 -16.73 -65.98 -16.56
N ASN A 156 -18.03 -66.18 -16.77
CA ASN A 156 -18.86 -67.05 -15.95
C ASN A 156 -19.43 -68.17 -16.83
N GLN A 157 -19.03 -69.41 -16.52
CA GLN A 157 -19.62 -70.58 -17.15
C GLN A 157 -20.69 -71.17 -16.23
N THR A 158 -21.94 -70.83 -16.56
CA THR A 158 -23.15 -71.14 -15.77
C THR A 158 -23.40 -72.64 -15.64
N GLU A 159 -23.08 -73.45 -16.66
CA GLU A 159 -23.27 -74.90 -16.69
C GLU A 159 -22.45 -75.65 -15.64
N ILE A 160 -21.21 -75.20 -15.38
CA ILE A 160 -20.29 -75.86 -14.45
C ILE A 160 -20.09 -75.08 -13.15
N ARG A 161 -20.84 -73.99 -12.95
CA ARG A 161 -20.72 -73.06 -11.80
C ARG A 161 -19.27 -72.64 -11.53
N LYS A 162 -18.51 -72.36 -12.59
CA LYS A 162 -17.14 -71.86 -12.47
C LYS A 162 -17.03 -70.45 -13.03
N HIS A 163 -16.26 -69.63 -12.33
CA HIS A 163 -15.91 -68.28 -12.75
C HIS A 163 -14.41 -68.24 -13.02
N SER A 164 -13.99 -67.47 -14.02
CA SER A 164 -12.58 -67.13 -14.18
C SER A 164 -12.11 -66.23 -13.04
N LEU A 165 -10.80 -66.10 -12.89
CA LEU A 165 -10.26 -64.97 -12.14
C LEU A 165 -10.61 -63.67 -12.90
N PRO A 166 -10.87 -62.56 -12.20
CA PRO A 166 -11.10 -61.26 -12.83
C PRO A 166 -9.84 -60.83 -13.60
N CYS A 167 -10.02 -60.38 -14.85
CA CYS A 167 -8.95 -59.90 -15.73
C CYS A 167 -9.20 -58.42 -16.06
N THR A 168 -8.23 -57.56 -15.79
CA THR A 168 -8.35 -56.12 -16.09
C THR A 168 -7.78 -55.80 -17.46
N ALA A 169 -8.65 -55.33 -18.35
CA ALA A 169 -8.27 -54.73 -19.62
C ALA A 169 -7.93 -53.25 -19.40
N HIS A 170 -6.81 -52.82 -19.97
CA HIS A 170 -6.34 -51.44 -19.88
C HIS A 170 -6.53 -50.76 -21.23
N ILE A 171 -7.09 -49.56 -21.21
CA ILE A 171 -7.35 -48.71 -22.36
C ILE A 171 -6.34 -47.57 -22.32
N TYR A 172 -5.61 -47.39 -23.41
CA TYR A 172 -4.68 -46.29 -23.60
C TYR A 172 -5.30 -45.32 -24.59
N VAL A 173 -5.58 -44.11 -24.13
CA VAL A 173 -6.20 -43.05 -24.94
C VAL A 173 -5.08 -42.18 -25.49
N THR A 174 -5.06 -41.98 -26.80
CA THR A 174 -4.16 -41.01 -27.44
C THR A 174 -4.75 -39.62 -27.27
N PRO A 175 -4.03 -38.67 -26.66
CA PRO A 175 -4.53 -37.30 -26.52
C PRO A 175 -4.71 -36.67 -27.91
N VAL A 176 -5.73 -35.85 -28.03
CA VAL A 176 -5.99 -35.00 -29.19
C VAL A 176 -6.04 -33.57 -28.65
N ASP A 177 -5.35 -32.66 -29.33
CA ASP A 177 -5.37 -31.22 -29.03
C ASP A 177 -6.65 -30.62 -29.62
N ASP A 178 -7.68 -30.50 -28.79
CA ASP A 178 -9.03 -30.09 -29.17
C ASP A 178 -9.57 -28.90 -28.38
N GLU A 179 -8.84 -28.42 -27.38
CA GLU A 179 -9.12 -27.18 -26.66
C GLU A 179 -8.37 -25.98 -27.27
N THR A 180 -8.87 -24.77 -27.02
CA THR A 180 -8.18 -23.54 -27.44
C THR A 180 -7.47 -22.90 -26.25
N PRO A 181 -6.32 -22.22 -26.44
CA PRO A 181 -5.57 -21.64 -25.34
C PRO A 181 -6.38 -20.59 -24.58
N VAL A 182 -6.27 -20.59 -23.25
CA VAL A 182 -7.00 -19.67 -22.38
C VAL A 182 -6.05 -18.65 -21.77
N VAL A 183 -6.34 -17.36 -22.00
CA VAL A 183 -5.61 -16.27 -21.37
C VAL A 183 -6.04 -16.15 -19.91
N THR A 184 -5.17 -16.54 -18.98
CA THR A 184 -5.44 -16.54 -17.54
C THR A 184 -5.24 -15.15 -16.92
N THR A 185 -4.32 -14.34 -17.46
CA THR A 185 -4.02 -13.00 -16.94
C THR A 185 -3.88 -12.00 -18.08
N ASN A 186 -4.56 -10.85 -17.98
CA ASN A 186 -4.41 -9.70 -18.88
C ASN A 186 -4.69 -8.40 -18.10
N LYS A 187 -3.71 -7.91 -17.34
CA LYS A 187 -3.84 -6.68 -16.53
C LYS A 187 -3.38 -5.43 -17.28
N GLY A 188 -2.81 -5.58 -18.47
CA GLY A 188 -2.10 -4.51 -19.17
C GLY A 188 -0.77 -4.15 -18.50
N LEU A 189 -0.13 -3.09 -18.97
CA LEU A 189 1.18 -2.66 -18.47
C LEU A 189 1.20 -1.17 -18.12
N LYS A 190 1.68 -0.86 -16.92
CA LYS A 190 1.94 0.52 -16.49
C LYS A 190 3.44 0.79 -16.53
N VAL A 191 3.85 1.74 -17.35
CA VAL A 191 5.27 2.05 -17.61
C VAL A 191 5.59 3.51 -17.33
N TRP A 192 6.87 3.84 -17.24
CA TRP A 192 7.31 5.24 -17.31
C TRP A 192 7.51 5.66 -18.75
N GLU A 193 7.23 6.92 -19.06
CA GLU A 193 7.45 7.48 -20.40
C GLU A 193 8.91 7.31 -20.83
N GLY A 194 9.12 6.61 -21.96
CA GLY A 194 10.43 6.36 -22.55
C GLY A 194 11.24 5.26 -21.86
N SER A 195 10.64 4.57 -20.89
CA SER A 195 11.28 3.46 -20.19
C SER A 195 11.19 2.14 -20.96
N VAL A 196 12.05 1.21 -20.57
CA VAL A 196 12.00 -0.20 -20.98
C VAL A 196 11.52 -1.00 -19.78
N THR A 197 10.36 -1.64 -19.88
CA THR A 197 9.71 -2.37 -18.78
C THR A 197 9.53 -3.84 -19.13
N GLU A 198 9.85 -4.72 -18.19
CA GLU A 198 9.64 -6.17 -18.33
C GLU A 198 8.15 -6.50 -18.24
N ILE A 199 7.67 -7.40 -19.10
CA ILE A 199 6.31 -7.95 -19.01
C ILE A 199 6.40 -9.28 -18.28
N THR A 200 5.64 -9.42 -17.20
CA THR A 200 5.66 -10.60 -16.32
C THR A 200 4.36 -11.39 -16.42
N THR A 201 4.35 -12.59 -15.83
CA THR A 201 3.14 -13.44 -15.75
C THR A 201 1.99 -12.77 -14.98
N ASP A 202 2.30 -11.79 -14.12
CA ASP A 202 1.29 -10.98 -13.43
C ASP A 202 0.58 -9.99 -14.35
N ASP A 203 1.21 -9.63 -15.48
CA ASP A 203 0.69 -8.69 -16.47
C ASP A 203 -0.04 -9.43 -17.60
N LEU A 204 0.56 -10.50 -18.13
CA LEU A 204 0.03 -11.31 -19.23
C LEU A 204 0.39 -12.78 -19.02
N SER A 205 -0.58 -13.69 -19.12
CA SER A 205 -0.33 -15.13 -19.07
C SER A 205 -1.44 -15.90 -19.80
N ALA A 206 -1.07 -16.99 -20.46
CA ALA A 206 -2.00 -17.96 -21.03
C ALA A 206 -1.57 -19.38 -20.67
N GLU A 207 -2.55 -20.27 -20.59
CA GLU A 207 -2.40 -21.68 -20.26
C GLU A 207 -3.31 -22.51 -21.18
N ASP A 208 -2.91 -23.76 -21.41
CA ASP A 208 -3.69 -24.74 -22.15
C ASP A 208 -3.56 -26.11 -21.48
N SER A 209 -4.65 -26.89 -21.47
CA SER A 209 -4.78 -28.12 -20.68
C SER A 209 -4.27 -29.37 -21.40
N ASP A 210 -4.34 -29.38 -22.74
CA ASP A 210 -3.96 -30.49 -23.61
C ASP A 210 -2.61 -30.27 -24.32
N THR A 211 -2.16 -29.02 -24.43
CA THR A 211 -0.85 -28.67 -24.97
C THR A 211 0.28 -29.06 -24.00
N PRO A 212 1.23 -29.91 -24.39
CA PRO A 212 2.36 -30.28 -23.54
C PRO A 212 3.27 -29.06 -23.24
N GLU A 213 3.89 -28.99 -22.06
CA GLU A 213 4.83 -27.89 -21.71
C GLU A 213 6.01 -27.71 -22.71
N SER A 214 6.33 -28.75 -23.50
CA SER A 214 7.34 -28.68 -24.56
C SER A 214 6.91 -27.84 -25.77
N GLU A 215 5.61 -27.71 -25.99
CA GLU A 215 4.99 -26.94 -27.06
C GLU A 215 4.56 -25.60 -26.46
N GLN A 216 5.34 -24.56 -26.75
CA GLN A 216 5.16 -23.27 -26.09
C GLN A 216 4.07 -22.46 -26.80
N LEU A 217 3.06 -22.03 -26.04
CA LEU A 217 2.03 -21.10 -26.55
C LEU A 217 2.69 -19.86 -27.15
N GLU A 218 2.35 -19.56 -28.40
CA GLU A 218 2.83 -18.39 -29.15
C GLU A 218 1.78 -17.29 -29.15
N PHE A 219 2.23 -16.08 -28.85
CA PHE A 219 1.46 -14.85 -28.90
C PHE A 219 1.83 -14.11 -30.18
N VAL A 220 0.84 -13.83 -31.02
CA VAL A 220 0.98 -13.00 -32.22
C VAL A 220 0.32 -11.66 -31.94
N VAL A 221 1.05 -10.57 -32.13
CA VAL A 221 0.59 -9.21 -31.81
C VAL A 221 0.54 -8.29 -33.01
N THR A 222 -0.38 -7.34 -32.97
CA THR A 222 -0.30 -6.15 -33.84
C THR A 222 0.77 -5.20 -33.31
N PRO A 223 1.45 -4.42 -34.17
CA PRO A 223 2.36 -3.36 -33.71
C PRO A 223 1.71 -2.47 -32.64
N PRO A 224 2.33 -2.29 -31.46
CA PRO A 224 1.78 -1.43 -30.42
C PRO A 224 1.68 0.03 -30.88
N SER A 225 0.63 0.72 -30.44
CA SER A 225 0.38 2.13 -30.79
C SER A 225 1.29 3.13 -30.07
N ASN A 226 1.95 2.71 -28.98
CA ASN A 226 2.79 3.57 -28.13
C ASN A 226 4.09 2.88 -27.68
N GLY A 227 4.72 2.16 -28.60
CA GLY A 227 5.99 1.52 -28.32
C GLY A 227 6.23 0.30 -29.19
N HIS A 228 7.08 -0.58 -28.69
CA HIS A 228 7.31 -1.89 -29.29
C HIS A 228 7.67 -2.92 -28.25
N LEU A 229 7.47 -4.19 -28.61
CA LEU A 229 7.96 -5.32 -27.85
C LEU A 229 9.37 -5.68 -28.32
N ALA A 230 10.21 -6.12 -27.39
CA ALA A 230 11.56 -6.59 -27.65
C ALA A 230 11.98 -7.68 -26.66
N LEU A 231 12.97 -8.47 -27.02
CA LEU A 231 13.61 -9.39 -26.08
C LEU A 231 14.74 -8.68 -25.32
N LYS A 232 14.96 -9.08 -24.07
CA LYS A 232 16.01 -8.55 -23.19
C LYS A 232 17.41 -8.64 -23.78
N SER A 233 17.66 -9.66 -24.62
CA SER A 233 18.91 -9.84 -25.35
C SER A 233 19.14 -8.82 -26.48
N ALA A 234 18.07 -8.22 -27.02
CA ALA A 234 18.14 -7.24 -28.10
C ALA A 234 17.01 -6.19 -28.01
N PRO A 235 17.10 -5.20 -27.09
CA PRO A 235 16.04 -4.21 -26.85
C PRO A 235 15.70 -3.31 -28.06
N SER A 236 16.62 -3.16 -29.01
CA SER A 236 16.42 -2.40 -30.25
C SER A 236 15.72 -3.19 -31.36
N ARG A 237 15.57 -4.51 -31.19
CA ARG A 237 14.91 -5.36 -32.19
C ARG A 237 13.43 -5.53 -31.83
N HIS A 238 12.58 -4.93 -32.65
CA HIS A 238 11.14 -5.04 -32.56
C HIS A 238 10.69 -6.47 -32.89
N ILE A 239 9.82 -7.05 -32.07
CA ILE A 239 9.20 -8.35 -32.30
C ILE A 239 7.67 -8.22 -32.34
N LEU A 240 7.02 -9.07 -33.13
CA LEU A 240 5.55 -9.17 -33.20
C LEU A 240 5.04 -10.54 -32.76
N ASN A 241 5.95 -11.43 -32.40
CA ASN A 241 5.65 -12.74 -31.88
C ASN A 241 6.59 -13.09 -30.72
N PHE A 242 6.06 -13.80 -29.73
CA PHE A 242 6.80 -14.28 -28.57
C PHE A 242 6.06 -15.47 -27.94
N THR A 243 6.75 -16.27 -27.13
CA THR A 243 6.12 -17.41 -26.46
C THR A 243 5.83 -17.13 -24.98
N GLN A 244 4.93 -17.93 -24.39
CA GLN A 244 4.64 -17.89 -22.94
C GLN A 244 5.91 -18.04 -22.09
N ASN A 245 6.86 -18.87 -22.53
CA ASN A 245 8.16 -19.03 -21.87
C ASN A 245 8.99 -17.74 -21.82
N HIS A 246 8.91 -16.85 -22.82
CA HIS A 246 9.58 -15.55 -22.77
C HIS A 246 9.05 -14.65 -21.64
N ILE A 247 7.77 -14.77 -21.30
CA ILE A 247 7.16 -14.06 -20.17
C ILE A 247 7.61 -14.72 -18.85
N GLN A 248 7.48 -16.05 -18.75
CA GLN A 248 7.84 -16.79 -17.53
C GLN A 248 9.32 -16.63 -17.14
N THR A 249 10.22 -16.52 -18.12
CA THR A 249 11.66 -16.33 -17.90
C THR A 249 12.09 -14.86 -17.81
N GLY A 250 11.15 -13.90 -17.86
CA GLY A 250 11.45 -12.47 -17.76
C GLY A 250 12.30 -11.93 -18.90
N GLN A 251 12.14 -12.49 -20.11
CA GLN A 251 12.87 -12.09 -21.32
C GLN A 251 12.11 -11.07 -22.16
N LEU A 252 10.78 -10.98 -22.02
CA LEU A 252 9.95 -10.05 -22.79
C LEU A 252 9.95 -8.65 -22.17
N MET A 253 10.25 -7.65 -22.98
CA MET A 253 10.26 -6.24 -22.59
C MET A 253 9.35 -5.42 -23.51
N PHE A 254 8.71 -4.41 -22.95
CA PHE A 254 8.04 -3.33 -23.67
C PHE A 254 8.90 -2.06 -23.61
N VAL A 255 9.17 -1.48 -24.77
CA VAL A 255 9.89 -0.21 -24.90
C VAL A 255 8.87 0.87 -25.25
N HIS A 256 8.63 1.80 -24.33
CA HIS A 256 7.66 2.85 -24.55
C HIS A 256 8.19 3.92 -25.51
N SER A 257 7.39 4.26 -26.53
CA SER A 257 7.65 5.42 -27.40
C SER A 257 6.34 6.00 -27.95
N GLY A 258 6.23 7.33 -28.00
CA GLY A 258 5.01 7.99 -28.49
C GLY A 258 4.00 8.30 -27.38
N ALA A 259 2.72 8.01 -27.63
CA ALA A 259 1.60 8.49 -26.80
C ALA A 259 1.51 7.83 -25.41
N LEU A 260 1.04 8.56 -24.40
CA LEU A 260 0.96 8.06 -23.01
C LEU A 260 -0.01 6.90 -22.80
N SER A 261 -0.99 6.71 -23.68
CA SER A 261 -1.92 5.58 -23.63
C SER A 261 -1.90 4.87 -24.97
N GLY A 262 -1.93 3.55 -24.93
CA GLY A 262 -1.98 2.74 -26.12
C GLY A 262 -2.16 1.27 -25.77
N GLY A 263 -1.59 0.43 -26.61
CA GLY A 263 -1.73 -1.01 -26.51
C GLY A 263 -1.60 -1.67 -27.87
N PHE A 264 -1.81 -2.98 -27.86
CA PHE A 264 -1.81 -3.84 -29.03
C PHE A 264 -2.91 -4.89 -28.91
N HIS A 265 -3.35 -5.40 -30.05
CA HIS A 265 -4.15 -6.61 -30.09
C HIS A 265 -3.22 -7.82 -30.11
N PHE A 266 -3.64 -8.90 -29.47
CA PHE A 266 -2.91 -10.16 -29.50
C PHE A 266 -3.86 -11.35 -29.67
N GLN A 267 -3.31 -12.44 -30.20
CA GLN A 267 -3.93 -13.76 -30.27
C GLN A 267 -2.92 -14.79 -29.77
N VAL A 268 -3.41 -15.79 -29.06
CA VAL A 268 -2.61 -16.91 -28.53
C VAL A 268 -2.92 -18.14 -29.36
N ASN A 269 -1.89 -18.92 -29.69
CA ASN A 269 -2.03 -20.17 -30.42
C ASN A 269 -1.01 -21.19 -29.90
N ASP A 270 -1.40 -22.45 -29.83
CA ASP A 270 -0.55 -23.62 -29.51
C ASP A 270 0.10 -24.24 -30.76
N GLY A 271 -0.39 -23.88 -31.95
CA GLY A 271 0.08 -24.41 -33.25
C GLY A 271 -1.02 -25.14 -34.03
N VAL A 272 -2.09 -25.57 -33.36
CA VAL A 272 -3.28 -26.22 -33.91
C VAL A 272 -4.50 -25.32 -33.72
N ASN A 273 -4.74 -24.86 -32.50
CA ASN A 273 -5.88 -24.07 -32.07
C ASN A 273 -5.49 -22.60 -31.82
N VAL A 274 -6.47 -21.69 -31.98
CA VAL A 274 -6.24 -20.24 -31.88
C VAL A 274 -7.28 -19.60 -30.99
N ALA A 275 -6.82 -18.94 -29.93
CA ALA A 275 -7.66 -18.22 -28.99
C ALA A 275 -8.29 -16.95 -29.60
N PRO A 276 -9.45 -16.49 -29.09
CA PRO A 276 -10.05 -15.22 -29.49
C PRO A 276 -9.11 -14.02 -29.31
N ARG A 277 -9.20 -13.05 -30.22
CA ARG A 277 -8.38 -11.83 -30.18
C ARG A 277 -8.71 -10.98 -28.97
N GLN A 278 -7.67 -10.56 -28.25
CA GLN A 278 -7.76 -9.69 -27.08
C GLN A 278 -6.92 -8.42 -27.25
N ILE A 279 -7.13 -7.46 -26.35
CA ILE A 279 -6.38 -6.20 -26.31
C ILE A 279 -5.52 -6.20 -25.05
N PHE A 280 -4.25 -5.89 -25.22
CA PHE A 280 -3.33 -5.59 -24.14
C PHE A 280 -3.12 -4.09 -24.07
N SER A 281 -3.57 -3.47 -22.97
CA SER A 281 -3.52 -2.01 -22.79
C SER A 281 -2.22 -1.59 -22.12
N THR A 282 -1.61 -0.51 -22.59
CA THR A 282 -0.39 0.07 -22.01
C THR A 282 -0.64 1.53 -21.63
N ALA A 283 -0.23 1.88 -20.41
CA ALA A 283 -0.38 3.23 -19.87
C ALA A 283 0.96 3.72 -19.33
N ALA A 284 1.53 4.71 -20.00
CA ALA A 284 2.71 5.40 -19.54
C ALA A 284 2.36 6.57 -18.61
N HIS A 285 3.15 6.70 -17.56
CA HIS A 285 3.10 7.84 -16.66
C HIS A 285 4.32 8.71 -16.92
N SER A 286 4.10 10.02 -17.02
CA SER A 286 5.21 10.97 -17.04
C SER A 286 5.74 11.16 -15.61
N LEU A 287 7.05 11.20 -15.47
CA LEU A 287 7.70 11.55 -14.21
C LEU A 287 7.48 13.04 -13.95
N VAL A 288 6.75 13.36 -12.89
CA VAL A 288 6.48 14.74 -12.48
C VAL A 288 7.42 15.07 -11.34
N LEU A 289 8.38 15.95 -11.61
CA LEU A 289 9.29 16.49 -10.63
C LEU A 289 8.75 17.82 -10.11
N THR A 290 8.60 17.97 -8.79
CA THR A 290 8.04 19.18 -8.16
C THR A 290 8.99 19.69 -7.08
N LEU A 291 9.33 20.97 -7.11
CA LEU A 291 10.05 21.64 -6.03
C LEU A 291 9.05 22.04 -4.93
N LYS A 292 8.95 21.20 -3.90
CA LYS A 292 7.98 21.35 -2.81
C LYS A 292 8.38 22.44 -1.81
N ARG A 293 9.68 22.58 -1.52
CA ARG A 293 10.22 23.61 -0.62
C ARG A 293 11.45 24.26 -1.23
N ASN A 294 11.47 25.58 -1.16
CA ASN A 294 12.59 26.44 -1.51
C ASN A 294 12.56 27.67 -0.59
N HIS A 295 12.70 27.43 0.72
CA HIS A 295 12.67 28.49 1.72
C HIS A 295 14.06 29.10 1.93
N PRO A 296 14.15 30.39 2.29
CA PRO A 296 15.43 31.03 2.55
C PRO A 296 16.17 30.38 3.72
N LEU A 297 17.44 30.03 3.51
CA LEU A 297 18.30 29.56 4.60
C LEU A 297 18.76 30.73 5.46
N GLN A 298 18.56 30.63 6.78
CA GLN A 298 19.05 31.63 7.73
C GLN A 298 20.44 31.23 8.23
N VAL A 299 21.44 32.10 8.04
CA VAL A 299 22.85 31.80 8.32
C VAL A 299 23.44 32.87 9.22
N SER A 300 24.22 32.45 10.22
CA SER A 300 25.00 33.38 11.05
C SER A 300 26.33 33.74 10.37
N PRO A 301 26.79 35.00 10.43
CA PRO A 301 28.06 35.40 9.83
C PRO A 301 29.23 34.54 10.35
N GLY A 302 30.05 34.00 9.44
CA GLY A 302 31.21 33.16 9.76
C GLY A 302 30.88 31.76 10.29
N SER A 303 29.62 31.32 10.15
CA SER A 303 29.18 29.98 10.54
C SER A 303 29.02 29.04 9.33
N VAL A 304 29.06 27.74 9.62
CA VAL A 304 28.66 26.69 8.68
C VAL A 304 27.25 26.24 9.03
N THR A 305 26.31 26.39 8.12
CA THR A 305 24.88 26.07 8.36
C THR A 305 24.43 24.92 7.46
N GLN A 306 23.69 23.97 8.01
CA GLN A 306 23.16 22.83 7.27
C GLN A 306 21.96 23.23 6.41
N VAL A 307 21.91 22.72 5.18
CA VAL A 307 20.72 22.78 4.31
C VAL A 307 19.91 21.52 4.56
N SER A 308 18.70 21.64 5.11
CA SER A 308 17.84 20.51 5.42
C SER A 308 16.62 20.44 4.49
N GLU A 309 15.81 19.39 4.65
CA GLU A 309 14.52 19.24 3.97
C GLU A 309 13.48 20.31 4.35
N LEU A 310 13.72 21.09 5.42
CA LEU A 310 12.86 22.21 5.81
C LEU A 310 13.04 23.39 4.84
N GLU A 311 14.25 23.59 4.34
CA GLU A 311 14.58 24.66 3.40
C GLU A 311 14.47 24.20 1.94
N LEU A 312 15.00 23.02 1.60
CA LEU A 312 15.08 22.54 0.23
C LEU A 312 14.53 21.12 0.08
N GLN A 313 13.43 20.98 -0.65
CA GLN A 313 12.80 19.69 -0.90
C GLN A 313 12.21 19.62 -2.30
N ALA A 314 12.68 18.66 -3.10
CA ALA A 314 12.08 18.26 -4.36
C ALA A 314 11.53 16.84 -4.24
N VAL A 315 10.37 16.59 -4.86
CA VAL A 315 9.65 15.31 -4.81
C VAL A 315 9.25 14.88 -6.22
N THR A 316 9.15 13.57 -6.42
CA THR A 316 8.63 12.97 -7.65
C THR A 316 7.31 12.24 -7.36
N ASN A 317 6.54 11.97 -8.40
CA ASN A 317 5.37 11.08 -8.34
C ASN A 317 5.74 9.57 -8.37
N ASP A 318 7.03 9.23 -8.25
CA ASP A 318 7.49 7.84 -8.19
C ASP A 318 7.35 7.30 -6.77
N ILE A 319 6.24 6.58 -6.53
CA ILE A 319 5.90 6.02 -5.20
C ILE A 319 6.79 4.80 -4.87
N ARG A 320 7.53 4.23 -5.84
CA ARG A 320 8.37 3.03 -5.63
C ARG A 320 9.79 3.36 -5.17
N ASP A 321 9.97 4.49 -4.49
CA ASP A 321 11.24 5.01 -3.98
C ASP A 321 11.79 4.22 -2.78
N THR A 322 12.07 2.93 -2.99
CA THR A 322 12.91 2.14 -2.07
C THR A 322 14.14 1.53 -2.74
N ARG A 323 14.21 1.45 -4.08
CA ARG A 323 15.38 0.89 -4.78
C ARG A 323 15.65 1.52 -6.16
N ARG A 324 16.28 2.70 -6.15
CA ARG A 324 17.25 3.15 -7.18
C ARG A 324 16.82 3.12 -8.66
N SER A 325 15.85 3.91 -9.10
CA SER A 325 15.75 4.21 -10.56
C SER A 325 15.69 5.70 -10.91
N HIS A 326 15.11 6.55 -10.05
CA HIS A 326 15.03 7.99 -10.34
C HIS A 326 15.49 8.82 -9.14
N SER A 327 16.80 8.91 -8.91
CA SER A 327 17.33 9.81 -7.88
C SER A 327 17.17 11.26 -8.32
N VAL A 328 16.64 12.09 -7.42
CA VAL A 328 16.53 13.54 -7.65
C VAL A 328 17.90 14.17 -7.41
N VAL A 329 18.44 14.81 -8.44
CA VAL A 329 19.76 15.46 -8.45
C VAL A 329 19.58 16.97 -8.58
N PHE A 330 20.28 17.70 -7.72
CA PHE A 330 20.43 19.14 -7.78
C PHE A 330 21.80 19.45 -8.39
N ALA A 331 21.81 20.26 -9.46
CA ALA A 331 23.03 20.76 -10.08
C ALA A 331 23.08 22.28 -9.95
N VAL A 332 24.11 22.79 -9.28
CA VAL A 332 24.34 24.21 -9.06
C VAL A 332 24.88 24.83 -10.36
N THR A 333 24.11 25.74 -10.94
CA THR A 333 24.45 26.45 -12.19
C THR A 333 25.14 27.78 -11.93
N ALA A 334 24.82 28.45 -10.81
CA ALA A 334 25.50 29.67 -10.37
C ALA A 334 25.87 29.55 -8.90
N LEU A 335 27.18 29.61 -8.62
CA LEU A 335 27.74 29.51 -7.28
C LEU A 335 27.36 30.71 -6.39
N PRO A 336 27.27 30.51 -5.07
CA PRO A 336 27.11 31.59 -4.10
C PRO A 336 28.29 32.57 -4.14
N LYS A 337 28.05 33.84 -3.82
CA LYS A 337 29.07 34.91 -3.88
C LYS A 337 29.82 35.09 -2.56
N LEU A 338 29.09 34.97 -1.44
CA LEU A 338 29.54 35.27 -0.09
C LEU A 338 29.98 34.02 0.69
N GLY A 339 29.62 32.83 0.22
CA GLY A 339 30.04 31.55 0.81
C GLY A 339 30.31 30.47 -0.24
N SER A 340 30.44 29.23 0.21
CA SER A 340 30.62 28.04 -0.60
C SER A 340 29.66 26.93 -0.17
N LEU A 341 29.16 26.15 -1.12
CA LEU A 341 28.36 24.96 -0.82
C LEU A 341 29.30 23.76 -0.65
N VAL A 342 29.24 23.12 0.51
CA VAL A 342 30.13 22.00 0.89
C VAL A 342 29.35 20.79 1.35
N ARG A 343 29.93 19.60 1.16
CA ARG A 343 29.42 18.33 1.67
C ARG A 343 30.29 17.88 2.84
N ARG A 344 29.64 17.46 3.94
CA ARG A 344 30.28 16.76 5.05
C ARG A 344 30.58 15.31 4.64
N MET A 345 31.85 14.94 4.67
CA MET A 345 32.32 13.59 4.41
C MET A 345 32.32 12.75 5.70
N PRO A 346 32.37 11.40 5.63
CA PRO A 346 32.36 10.53 6.81
C PRO A 346 33.52 10.76 7.78
N ASP A 347 34.63 11.31 7.31
CA ASP A 347 35.81 11.70 8.09
C ASP A 347 35.69 13.11 8.72
N ASN A 348 34.49 13.71 8.65
CA ASN A 348 34.17 15.06 9.09
C ASN A 348 34.91 16.18 8.31
N SER A 349 35.56 15.85 7.19
CA SER A 349 36.08 16.84 6.26
C SER A 349 34.96 17.44 5.40
N THR A 350 35.19 18.64 4.87
CA THR A 350 34.24 19.35 3.99
C THR A 350 34.77 19.42 2.57
N GLN A 351 33.96 19.05 1.59
CA GLN A 351 34.30 19.11 0.16
C GLN A 351 33.38 20.06 -0.59
N ASN A 352 33.92 20.96 -1.42
CA ASN A 352 33.12 21.79 -2.32
C ASN A 352 32.34 20.93 -3.31
N ILE A 353 31.05 21.23 -3.49
CA ILE A 353 30.17 20.48 -4.37
C ILE A 353 29.41 21.41 -5.33
N SER A 354 29.25 20.95 -6.57
CA SER A 354 28.36 21.55 -7.56
C SER A 354 27.12 20.69 -7.83
N THR A 355 27.12 19.44 -7.37
CA THR A 355 26.01 18.49 -7.58
C THR A 355 25.74 17.70 -6.31
N PHE A 356 24.48 17.53 -5.93
CA PHE A 356 24.05 16.76 -4.76
C PHE A 356 22.68 16.14 -4.98
N THR A 357 22.26 15.18 -4.16
CA THR A 357 20.96 14.50 -4.30
C THR A 357 19.99 14.89 -3.19
N GLN A 358 18.69 14.64 -3.40
CA GLN A 358 17.69 14.84 -2.34
C GLN A 358 17.99 13.99 -1.08
N SER A 359 18.49 12.76 -1.25
CA SER A 359 18.92 11.92 -0.10
C SER A 359 19.99 12.61 0.73
N MET A 360 20.97 13.28 0.10
CA MET A 360 22.02 14.00 0.82
C MET A 360 21.49 15.20 1.61
N VAL A 361 20.47 15.89 1.09
CA VAL A 361 19.78 16.97 1.83
C VAL A 361 19.02 16.40 3.02
N ASN A 362 18.31 15.29 2.82
CA ASN A 362 17.56 14.61 3.89
C ASN A 362 18.47 14.07 5.00
N GLU A 363 19.65 13.55 4.63
CA GLU A 363 20.70 13.10 5.56
C GLU A 363 21.41 14.26 6.28
N GLY A 364 21.20 15.51 5.84
CA GLY A 364 21.80 16.68 6.46
C GLY A 364 23.32 16.82 6.23
N VAL A 365 23.85 16.20 5.17
CA VAL A 365 25.28 16.25 4.84
C VAL A 365 25.66 17.46 3.97
N ILE A 366 24.67 18.20 3.47
CA ILE A 366 24.88 19.41 2.65
C ILE A 366 24.91 20.64 3.55
N LEU A 367 25.98 21.42 3.46
CA LEU A 367 26.25 22.59 4.28
C LEU A 367 26.56 23.81 3.42
N TYR A 368 26.19 24.98 3.90
CA TYR A 368 26.65 26.26 3.39
C TYR A 368 27.70 26.82 4.33
N ASP A 369 28.89 27.10 3.79
CA ASP A 369 30.04 27.58 4.52
C ASP A 369 30.32 29.06 4.18
N GLN A 370 30.09 29.94 5.16
CA GLN A 370 30.26 31.40 5.02
C GLN A 370 31.73 31.81 5.18
N ASN A 371 32.55 31.46 4.19
CA ASN A 371 34.01 31.67 4.21
C ASN A 371 34.50 33.07 3.83
N LYS A 372 33.63 33.95 3.33
CA LYS A 372 34.00 35.35 3.03
C LYS A 372 33.32 36.30 4.02
N PRO A 373 33.94 36.62 5.16
CA PRO A 373 33.49 37.70 6.02
C PRO A 373 33.89 39.02 5.37
N GLN A 374 33.17 39.45 4.33
CA GLN A 374 33.14 40.88 4.03
C GLN A 374 32.41 41.58 5.18
N PRO A 375 32.74 42.85 5.50
CA PRO A 375 31.98 43.67 6.45
C PRO A 375 30.64 44.06 5.82
N VAL A 376 29.82 43.07 5.50
CA VAL A 376 28.45 43.28 5.05
C VAL A 376 27.64 43.59 6.31
N GLY A 377 26.76 44.60 6.23
CA GLY A 377 25.96 45.07 7.37
C GLY A 377 25.11 43.96 8.03
N TRP A 378 24.34 44.31 9.07
CA TRP A 378 23.53 43.39 9.91
C TRP A 378 22.73 42.29 9.18
N SER A 379 22.49 42.47 7.89
CA SER A 379 21.89 41.51 6.98
C SER A 379 22.58 41.56 5.62
N ALA A 380 23.04 40.41 5.13
CA ALA A 380 23.51 40.20 3.78
C ALA A 380 22.67 39.11 3.09
N GLY A 381 22.39 39.29 1.80
CA GLY A 381 21.79 38.24 0.99
C GLY A 381 22.85 37.56 0.15
N ASP A 382 22.92 36.24 0.22
CA ASP A 382 23.60 35.42 -0.78
C ASP A 382 22.59 34.52 -1.49
N SER A 383 22.96 33.96 -2.63
CA SER A 383 22.09 33.05 -3.36
C SER A 383 22.89 32.22 -4.33
N PHE A 384 22.46 30.99 -4.56
CA PHE A 384 22.95 30.17 -5.66
C PHE A 384 21.79 29.77 -6.57
N SER A 385 22.07 29.58 -7.85
CA SER A 385 21.09 29.04 -8.79
C SER A 385 21.37 27.58 -9.05
N PHE A 386 20.31 26.78 -9.18
CA PHE A 386 20.40 25.35 -9.37
C PHE A 386 19.29 24.84 -10.29
N THR A 387 19.54 23.72 -10.95
CA THR A 387 18.54 22.94 -11.68
C THR A 387 18.29 21.64 -10.95
N VAL A 388 17.05 21.18 -10.93
CA VAL A 388 16.68 19.88 -10.37
C VAL A 388 16.35 18.95 -11.51
N SER A 389 17.00 17.79 -11.55
CA SER A 389 16.75 16.77 -12.55
C SER A 389 16.49 15.42 -11.91
N SER A 390 15.61 14.66 -12.53
CA SER A 390 15.40 13.24 -12.28
C SER A 390 15.01 12.68 -13.63
N PRO A 391 15.96 12.13 -14.43
CA PRO A 391 15.69 11.76 -15.81
C PRO A 391 14.45 10.88 -15.94
N PRO A 392 13.51 11.16 -16.87
CA PRO A 392 13.59 12.18 -17.94
C PRO A 392 13.13 13.60 -17.54
N ALA A 393 12.63 13.80 -16.31
CA ALA A 393 12.12 15.09 -15.85
C ALA A 393 13.23 16.09 -15.49
N LEU A 394 13.05 17.34 -15.89
CA LEU A 394 13.95 18.45 -15.58
C LEU A 394 13.13 19.69 -15.19
N LEU A 395 13.47 20.28 -14.06
CA LEU A 395 12.94 21.59 -13.66
C LEU A 395 13.82 22.72 -14.21
N PRO A 396 13.21 23.87 -14.55
CA PRO A 396 13.96 25.06 -14.95
C PRO A 396 14.90 25.52 -13.82
N PRO A 397 15.87 26.42 -14.10
CA PRO A 397 16.73 26.97 -13.06
C PRO A 397 15.92 27.70 -11.97
N HIS A 398 16.18 27.35 -10.72
CA HIS A 398 15.63 28.00 -9.54
C HIS A 398 16.76 28.69 -8.75
N THR A 399 16.40 29.69 -7.96
CA THR A 399 17.33 30.39 -7.08
C THR A 399 17.04 30.01 -5.64
N PHE A 400 18.06 29.56 -4.91
CA PHE A 400 18.03 29.34 -3.48
C PHE A 400 18.58 30.58 -2.78
N THR A 401 17.77 31.24 -1.96
CA THR A 401 18.15 32.46 -1.26
C THR A 401 18.70 32.15 0.12
N ILE A 402 19.76 32.85 0.51
CA ILE A 402 20.44 32.70 1.80
C ILE A 402 20.44 34.07 2.47
N SER A 403 19.81 34.13 3.64
CA SER A 403 19.77 35.33 4.48
C SER A 403 20.81 35.21 5.57
N ILE A 404 21.92 35.91 5.39
CA ILE A 404 22.98 35.99 6.38
C ILE A 404 22.61 37.13 7.32
N SER A 405 22.23 36.82 8.56
CA SER A 405 21.93 37.85 9.55
C SER A 405 22.35 37.38 10.93
N GLN A 406 22.82 38.32 11.75
CA GLN A 406 23.05 38.06 13.15
C GLN A 406 21.70 38.08 13.86
N GLN A 407 20.99 36.95 13.87
CA GLN A 407 19.96 36.75 14.87
C GLN A 407 20.65 36.82 16.24
N PRO A 408 20.07 37.52 17.24
CA PRO A 408 20.59 37.46 18.59
C PRO A 408 20.65 35.98 18.95
N ASN A 409 21.85 35.50 19.29
CA ASN A 409 22.06 34.14 19.76
C ASN A 409 20.90 33.80 20.71
N LYS A 410 20.03 32.87 20.32
CA LYS A 410 19.39 32.02 21.30
C LYS A 410 20.51 31.12 21.81
N HIS A 411 21.41 31.71 22.61
CA HIS A 411 22.30 30.92 23.43
C HIS A 411 21.36 30.06 24.30
N PRO A 412 21.53 28.73 24.31
CA PRO A 412 20.70 27.84 25.12
C PRO A 412 20.73 28.16 26.63
N GLU A 413 21.63 29.07 27.06
CA GLU A 413 21.88 29.39 28.46
C GLU A 413 21.81 30.90 28.82
N SER A 414 21.39 31.79 27.90
CA SER A 414 21.10 33.17 28.32
C SER A 414 19.69 33.22 28.88
N LEU A 415 19.56 33.10 30.21
CA LEU A 415 18.29 33.19 30.95
C LEU A 415 17.53 34.52 30.77
N TYR A 416 18.05 35.47 29.99
CA TYR A 416 17.45 36.78 29.78
C TYR A 416 17.36 37.12 28.29
N ASN A 417 16.12 37.35 27.83
CA ASN A 417 15.77 37.68 26.46
C ASN A 417 16.03 39.19 26.19
N THR A 418 17.30 39.60 26.24
CA THR A 418 17.69 41.02 26.08
C THR A 418 17.87 41.42 24.62
N ARG A 419 17.40 42.62 24.26
CA ARG A 419 17.64 43.26 22.95
C ARG A 419 18.95 44.06 22.89
N LEU A 420 19.67 44.16 24.00
CA LEU A 420 21.00 44.79 24.10
C LEU A 420 22.11 43.75 24.00
N LEU A 421 23.31 44.17 23.55
CA LEU A 421 24.47 43.29 23.40
C LEU A 421 24.84 42.59 24.71
N ASN A 422 24.79 43.30 25.84
CA ASN A 422 24.90 42.73 27.18
C ASN A 422 23.86 43.38 28.11
N ASN A 423 23.16 42.55 28.89
CA ASN A 423 22.34 42.95 30.03
C ASN A 423 22.37 41.82 31.07
N ALA A 424 23.54 41.60 31.67
CA ALA A 424 23.80 40.46 32.55
C ALA A 424 23.29 40.65 33.99
N GLY A 425 22.87 41.88 34.34
CA GLY A 425 22.59 42.27 35.71
C GLY A 425 23.85 42.46 36.55
N ALA A 426 23.69 42.68 37.85
CA ALA A 426 24.78 42.81 38.80
C ALA A 426 24.45 42.14 40.14
N VAL A 427 25.47 41.65 40.84
CA VAL A 427 25.34 41.13 42.20
C VAL A 427 26.08 42.05 43.15
N VAL A 428 25.49 42.35 44.29
CA VAL A 428 26.05 43.23 45.32
C VAL A 428 25.66 42.71 46.71
N ALA A 429 26.54 42.85 47.70
CA ALA A 429 26.18 42.61 49.08
C ALA A 429 25.35 43.75 49.64
N GLU A 430 24.52 43.47 50.63
CA GLU A 430 23.84 44.50 51.41
C GLU A 430 24.85 45.53 51.97
N GLY A 431 24.48 46.83 51.92
CA GLY A 431 25.39 47.96 52.20
C GLY A 431 26.57 48.12 51.22
N GLY A 432 26.71 47.21 50.25
CA GLY A 432 27.83 47.14 49.33
C GLY A 432 27.71 48.07 48.13
N ARG A 433 28.77 48.06 47.30
CA ARG A 433 28.81 48.79 46.02
C ARG A 433 29.27 47.88 44.89
N VAL A 434 28.68 48.04 43.71
CA VAL A 434 29.06 47.29 42.50
C VAL A 434 29.24 48.22 41.31
N LYS A 435 30.27 47.95 40.52
CA LYS A 435 30.51 48.63 39.24
C LYS A 435 29.84 47.88 38.10
N ILE A 436 29.07 48.62 37.30
CA ILE A 436 28.42 48.21 36.06
C ILE A 436 29.26 48.78 34.91
N ASP A 437 29.97 47.90 34.22
CA ASP A 437 30.81 48.23 33.07
C ASP A 437 30.23 47.60 31.78
N ARG A 438 31.00 47.67 30.70
CA ARG A 438 30.62 47.13 29.39
C ARG A 438 30.31 45.64 29.39
N SER A 439 30.90 44.85 30.31
CA SER A 439 30.60 43.41 30.39
C SER A 439 29.19 43.15 30.93
N LYS A 440 28.68 44.06 31.77
CA LYS A 440 27.36 43.93 32.40
C LYS A 440 26.25 44.63 31.60
N LEU A 441 26.57 45.77 30.98
CA LEU A 441 25.64 46.55 30.16
C LEU A 441 26.32 47.08 28.89
N ASP A 442 25.85 46.65 27.72
CA ASP A 442 26.36 47.13 26.43
C ASP A 442 25.23 47.24 25.40
N ALA A 443 25.05 48.44 24.84
CA ALA A 443 24.10 48.73 23.78
C ALA A 443 24.81 49.06 22.44
N SER A 444 26.11 48.75 22.31
CA SER A 444 26.90 49.00 21.09
C SER A 444 26.28 48.36 19.84
N ASN A 445 25.42 47.35 20.01
CA ASN A 445 24.59 46.79 18.94
C ASN A 445 23.65 47.81 18.27
N LEU A 446 23.34 48.94 18.92
CA LEU A 446 22.47 49.97 18.33
C LEU A 446 23.20 50.87 17.29
N LEU A 447 24.53 50.92 17.29
CA LEU A 447 25.32 51.78 16.39
C LEU A 447 25.54 51.22 14.98
N TRP A 448 25.46 49.91 14.79
CA TRP A 448 25.87 49.32 13.51
C TRP A 448 24.82 49.53 12.41
N LYS A 449 23.59 49.96 12.73
CA LYS A 449 22.63 50.46 11.71
C LYS A 449 23.10 51.75 11.01
N VAL A 450 24.16 52.39 11.53
CA VAL A 450 24.79 53.58 10.94
C VAL A 450 25.96 53.14 10.04
N PRO A 451 26.04 53.65 8.79
CA PRO A 451 27.18 53.41 7.90
C PRO A 451 28.52 53.75 8.57
N GLU A 452 29.57 52.96 8.30
CA GLU A 452 30.92 53.10 8.90
C GLU A 452 31.46 54.55 9.01
N PRO A 453 31.32 55.42 7.98
CA PRO A 453 31.84 56.78 8.07
C PRO A 453 31.16 57.65 9.14
N GLN A 454 29.90 57.35 9.50
CA GLN A 454 29.11 58.13 10.48
C GLN A 454 29.16 57.54 11.91
N ARG A 455 29.71 56.33 12.10
CA ARG A 455 29.77 55.69 13.43
C ARG A 455 30.67 56.41 14.43
N LYS A 456 31.67 57.17 13.97
CA LYS A 456 32.55 57.96 14.85
C LYS A 456 31.86 59.22 15.39
N GLU A 457 30.81 59.69 14.73
CA GLU A 457 30.09 60.92 15.08
C GLU A 457 28.84 60.63 15.92
N ASN A 458 28.24 59.44 15.78
CA ASN A 458 27.03 59.07 16.51
C ASN A 458 27.36 58.36 17.83
N GLN A 459 26.74 58.80 18.93
CA GLN A 459 26.89 58.21 20.26
C GLN A 459 25.55 57.61 20.73
N ILE A 460 25.60 56.43 21.34
CA ILE A 460 24.41 55.84 21.99
C ILE A 460 24.18 56.56 23.30
N LEU A 461 22.95 57.04 23.45
CA LEU A 461 22.47 57.70 24.65
C LEU A 461 21.56 56.74 25.42
N TYR A 462 21.77 56.73 26.74
CA TYR A 462 20.93 56.06 27.71
C TYR A 462 20.14 57.10 28.50
N ARG A 463 18.92 56.75 28.85
CA ARG A 463 18.07 57.48 29.80
C ARG A 463 17.51 56.51 30.81
N LEU A 464 17.73 56.77 32.09
CA LEU A 464 17.04 56.08 33.17
C LEU A 464 15.56 56.49 33.17
N THR A 465 14.67 55.51 33.01
CA THR A 465 13.22 55.72 33.08
C THR A 465 12.68 55.42 34.47
N SER A 466 13.28 54.46 35.17
CA SER A 466 13.08 54.22 36.60
C SER A 466 14.43 54.15 37.30
N LEU A 467 14.47 54.61 38.55
CA LEU A 467 15.62 54.51 39.43
C LEU A 467 15.48 53.27 40.32
N PRO A 468 16.60 52.73 40.83
CA PRO A 468 16.54 51.71 41.87
C PRO A 468 15.74 52.18 43.09
N ARG A 469 15.11 51.24 43.79
CA ARG A 469 14.29 51.51 44.98
C ARG A 469 15.12 51.48 46.26
N HIS A 470 16.17 50.66 46.30
CA HIS A 470 16.94 50.32 47.50
C HIS A 470 18.43 50.68 47.34
N GLY A 471 18.71 51.72 46.54
CA GLY A 471 20.08 52.15 46.30
C GLY A 471 20.19 53.37 45.41
N ALA A 472 21.42 53.81 45.19
CA ALA A 472 21.75 54.97 44.37
C ALA A 472 22.73 54.61 43.25
N LEU A 473 22.50 55.17 42.06
CA LEU A 473 23.41 55.07 40.93
C LEU A 473 24.26 56.33 40.83
N SER A 474 25.55 56.17 40.57
CA SER A 474 26.46 57.28 40.32
C SER A 474 27.36 57.00 39.12
N ILE A 475 27.68 58.04 38.35
CA ILE A 475 28.61 57.99 37.23
C ILE A 475 29.58 59.15 37.34
N LYS A 476 30.89 58.88 37.24
CA LYS A 476 31.94 59.91 37.39
C LYS A 476 31.82 60.71 38.70
N GLY A 477 31.37 60.07 39.79
CA GLY A 477 31.16 60.72 41.09
C GLY A 477 29.89 61.59 41.20
N HIS A 478 29.07 61.67 40.16
CA HIS A 478 27.77 62.37 40.19
C HIS A 478 26.61 61.38 40.28
N ASN A 479 25.64 61.65 41.15
CA ASN A 479 24.46 60.81 41.32
C ASN A 479 23.52 60.95 40.10
N LEU A 480 23.16 59.81 39.52
CA LEU A 480 22.15 59.71 38.49
C LEU A 480 20.77 59.83 39.15
N THR A 481 20.09 60.95 38.86
CA THR A 481 18.79 61.30 39.46
C THR A 481 17.76 61.52 38.38
N ARG A 482 16.47 61.67 38.75
CA ARG A 482 15.40 61.96 37.79
C ARG A 482 15.66 63.24 36.98
N ASN A 483 16.40 64.21 37.55
CA ASN A 483 16.76 65.47 36.89
C ASN A 483 17.99 65.34 35.96
N HIS A 484 18.84 64.34 36.20
CA HIS A 484 20.01 64.03 35.37
C HIS A 484 20.08 62.53 35.02
N PRO A 485 19.13 61.99 34.23
CA PRO A 485 19.01 60.54 33.99
C PRO A 485 19.85 60.05 32.79
N TYR A 486 20.69 60.90 32.19
CA TYR A 486 21.32 60.64 30.91
C TYR A 486 22.80 60.25 31.04
N PHE A 487 23.22 59.23 30.29
CA PHE A 487 24.63 58.89 30.11
C PHE A 487 24.87 58.29 28.72
N SER A 488 26.12 58.27 28.24
CA SER A 488 26.46 57.68 26.94
C SER A 488 27.17 56.33 27.08
N GLN A 489 27.14 55.51 26.04
CA GLN A 489 27.94 54.27 25.99
C GLN A 489 29.45 54.55 26.15
N VAL A 490 29.94 55.67 25.63
CA VAL A 490 31.36 56.06 25.78
C VAL A 490 31.68 56.38 27.24
N THR A 491 30.79 57.07 27.94
CA THR A 491 30.93 57.37 29.37
C THR A 491 30.88 56.09 30.21
N LEU A 492 29.97 55.16 29.89
CA LEU A 492 29.88 53.86 30.54
C LEU A 492 31.15 53.03 30.33
N ASN A 493 31.67 52.97 29.11
CA ASN A 493 32.90 52.23 28.79
C ASN A 493 34.13 52.80 29.51
N LYS A 494 34.20 54.13 29.68
CA LYS A 494 35.36 54.80 30.29
C LYS A 494 35.32 54.82 31.82
N PHE A 495 34.15 55.04 32.41
CA PHE A 495 34.03 55.27 33.86
C PHE A 495 33.23 54.18 34.58
N GLY A 496 32.31 53.50 33.90
CA GLY A 496 31.32 52.61 34.51
C GLY A 496 30.29 53.36 35.35
N ILE A 497 29.20 52.69 35.70
CA ILE A 497 28.20 53.18 36.67
C ILE A 497 28.43 52.44 37.98
N THR A 498 28.41 53.15 39.11
CA THR A 498 28.49 52.56 40.43
C THR A 498 27.12 52.56 41.07
N TYR A 499 26.64 51.38 41.42
CA TYR A 499 25.48 51.20 42.28
C TYR A 499 25.93 51.01 43.73
N VAL A 500 25.24 51.67 44.66
CA VAL A 500 25.43 51.54 46.11
C VAL A 500 24.10 51.17 46.73
N HIS A 501 24.05 50.06 47.44
CA HIS A 501 22.86 49.60 48.16
C HIS A 501 22.66 50.40 49.46
N ASP A 502 21.42 50.64 49.85
CA ASP A 502 21.06 51.50 51.00
C ASP A 502 21.09 50.79 52.37
N ASN A 503 21.57 49.53 52.42
CA ASN A 503 21.59 48.67 53.62
C ASN A 503 20.20 48.32 54.15
N SER A 504 19.19 48.30 53.28
CA SER A 504 17.89 47.71 53.58
C SER A 504 17.88 46.19 53.36
N GLU A 505 17.05 45.48 54.10
CA GLU A 505 16.94 44.01 54.06
C GLU A 505 16.19 43.52 52.81
N THR A 506 16.75 43.78 51.63
CA THR A 506 16.17 43.40 50.34
C THR A 506 17.06 42.41 49.60
N THR A 507 16.44 41.53 48.81
CA THR A 507 17.13 40.48 48.05
C THR A 507 17.29 40.83 46.57
N SER A 508 16.63 41.90 46.11
CA SER A 508 16.73 42.36 44.73
C SER A 508 16.36 43.83 44.59
N ASP A 509 17.02 44.50 43.65
CA ASP A 509 16.70 45.84 43.19
C ASP A 509 16.79 45.89 41.66
N SER A 510 16.23 46.91 41.01
CA SER A 510 16.30 47.03 39.55
C SER A 510 16.08 48.46 39.09
N PHE A 511 16.57 48.77 37.90
CA PHE A 511 16.29 50.03 37.24
C PHE A 511 16.03 49.80 35.75
N THR A 512 15.15 50.61 35.17
CA THR A 512 14.79 50.55 33.77
C THR A 512 15.49 51.66 33.02
N LEU A 513 16.05 51.31 31.87
CA LEU A 513 16.75 52.22 31.00
C LEU A 513 16.18 52.17 29.59
N ARG A 514 16.31 53.28 28.89
CA ARG A 514 16.01 53.41 27.46
C ARG A 514 17.30 53.79 26.74
N ALA A 515 17.74 52.97 25.81
CA ALA A 515 18.92 53.22 24.96
C ALA A 515 18.48 53.55 23.54
N TRP A 516 19.05 54.58 22.92
CA TRP A 516 18.76 54.94 21.53
C TRP A 516 19.93 55.59 20.81
N GLU A 517 19.87 55.49 19.48
CA GLU A 517 20.62 56.31 18.52
C GLU A 517 19.60 56.90 17.52
N ARG A 518 18.84 56.01 16.84
CA ARG A 518 17.62 56.35 16.07
C ARG A 518 16.39 55.53 16.49
N ALA A 519 16.58 54.24 16.77
CA ALA A 519 15.55 53.38 17.32
C ALA A 519 15.77 53.20 18.82
N ALA A 520 14.71 53.31 19.61
CA ALA A 520 14.80 53.24 21.06
C ALA A 520 14.43 51.85 21.57
N VAL A 521 15.28 51.27 22.41
CA VAL A 521 15.06 50.00 23.11
C VAL A 521 14.94 50.29 24.61
N THR A 522 13.94 49.70 25.26
CA THR A 522 13.73 49.83 26.71
C THR A 522 13.94 48.47 27.35
N GLU A 523 14.79 48.41 28.37
CA GLU A 523 15.15 47.17 29.07
C GLU A 523 15.27 47.44 30.56
N THR A 524 15.05 46.39 31.36
CA THR A 524 15.25 46.42 32.82
C THR A 524 16.58 45.78 33.16
N PHE A 525 17.36 46.45 34.00
CA PHE A 525 18.61 45.96 34.56
C PHE A 525 18.37 45.46 35.98
N ASN A 526 18.60 44.17 36.21
CA ASN A 526 18.35 43.52 37.50
C ASN A 526 19.60 43.53 38.37
N ILE A 527 19.42 43.76 39.66
CA ILE A 527 20.46 43.75 40.70
C ILE A 527 20.05 42.73 41.75
N THR A 528 20.88 41.70 41.95
CA THR A 528 20.69 40.71 43.02
C THR A 528 21.46 41.16 44.24
N VAL A 529 20.77 41.25 45.38
CA VAL A 529 21.36 41.66 46.65
C VAL A 529 21.57 40.42 47.52
N THR A 530 22.80 40.18 47.96
CA THR A 530 23.11 39.11 48.92
C THR A 530 23.04 39.67 50.33
N SER A 531 22.11 39.16 51.13
CA SER A 531 21.91 39.56 52.53
C SER A 531 23.18 39.41 53.35
N VAL A 532 23.45 40.37 54.23
CA VAL A 532 24.55 40.31 55.20
C VAL A 532 23.92 40.18 56.58
N ASN A 533 24.24 39.11 57.32
CA ASN A 533 23.68 38.91 58.66
C ASN A 533 24.33 39.88 59.66
N ASP A 534 23.83 41.12 59.71
CA ASP A 534 24.27 42.20 60.60
C ASP A 534 23.24 42.53 61.70
N GLN A 535 22.11 41.82 61.73
CA GLN A 535 21.10 41.99 62.78
C GLN A 535 21.61 41.50 64.14
N PRO A 536 21.40 42.25 65.23
CA PRO A 536 21.71 41.79 66.57
C PRO A 536 20.83 40.58 66.93
N PRO A 537 21.35 39.58 67.66
CA PRO A 537 20.55 38.44 68.09
C PRO A 537 19.37 38.92 68.95
N ALA A 538 18.15 38.53 68.56
CA ALA A 538 16.95 38.80 69.32
C ALA A 538 16.69 37.66 70.32
N ILE A 539 16.43 37.99 71.57
CA ILE A 539 15.98 37.04 72.60
C ILE A 539 14.55 36.63 72.23
N MET A 540 14.28 35.33 72.03
CA MET A 540 12.94 34.87 71.60
C MET A 540 11.91 34.88 72.74
N SER A 541 12.36 34.89 74.00
CA SER A 541 11.53 34.88 75.19
C SER A 541 11.08 36.29 75.56
N THR A 542 9.77 36.48 75.58
CA THR A 542 9.15 37.78 75.90
C THR A 542 9.15 38.09 77.41
N ALA A 543 9.53 37.15 78.28
CA ALA A 543 9.81 37.37 79.71
C ALA A 543 10.49 36.13 80.34
N PRO A 544 11.83 36.00 80.32
CA PRO A 544 12.51 34.90 80.99
C PRO A 544 12.35 35.00 82.51
N SER A 545 11.81 33.96 83.15
CA SER A 545 11.60 33.90 84.60
C SER A 545 12.08 32.57 85.17
N VAL A 546 12.91 32.62 86.21
CA VAL A 546 13.42 31.44 86.93
C VAL A 546 12.94 31.49 88.37
N LYS A 547 12.31 30.43 88.87
CA LYS A 547 11.92 30.30 90.28
C LYS A 547 13.01 29.60 91.07
N VAL A 548 13.51 30.24 92.13
CA VAL A 548 14.52 29.70 93.05
C VAL A 548 14.01 29.75 94.48
N VAL A 549 14.26 28.68 95.24
CA VAL A 549 13.97 28.60 96.68
C VAL A 549 15.14 29.21 97.46
N VAL A 550 14.85 29.96 98.54
CA VAL A 550 15.86 30.66 99.35
C VAL A 550 16.92 29.69 99.87
N GLY A 551 18.17 29.91 99.45
CA GLY A 551 19.35 29.16 99.89
C GLY A 551 19.88 28.12 98.91
N GLU A 552 19.14 27.81 97.82
CA GLU A 552 19.60 26.87 96.79
C GLU A 552 20.22 27.55 95.57
N ARG A 553 21.03 26.79 94.82
CA ARG A 553 21.58 27.20 93.52
C ARG A 553 20.85 26.44 92.41
N VAL A 554 20.31 27.16 91.44
CA VAL A 554 19.70 26.61 90.23
C VAL A 554 20.57 26.94 89.02
N THR A 555 20.73 25.97 88.13
CA THR A 555 21.43 26.13 86.85
C THR A 555 20.42 26.59 85.81
N ILE A 556 20.66 27.73 85.17
CA ILE A 556 19.78 28.28 84.12
C ILE A 556 20.08 27.54 82.82
N GLY A 557 19.06 26.88 82.26
CA GLY A 557 19.15 26.10 81.02
C GLY A 557 18.80 26.93 79.77
N PRO A 558 19.07 26.41 78.56
CA PRO A 558 18.69 27.08 77.32
C PRO A 558 17.17 27.26 77.17
N GLU A 559 16.34 26.44 77.83
CA GLU A 559 14.88 26.65 77.88
C GLU A 559 14.44 27.88 78.69
N ASP A 560 15.28 28.40 79.57
CA ASP A 560 14.98 29.59 80.40
C ASP A 560 15.38 30.92 79.71
N LEU A 561 16.14 30.86 78.61
CA LEU A 561 16.78 32.02 77.95
C LEU A 561 16.69 32.01 76.40
N GLN A 562 15.82 31.17 75.80
CA GLN A 562 15.63 31.15 74.33
C GLN A 562 15.22 32.51 73.76
#